data_AF-A2DU80-F1
#
_entry.id   AF-A2DU80-F1
#
_cell.length_a   1.000
_cell.length_b   1.000
_cell.length_c   1.000
_cell.angle_alpha   90.00
_cell.angle_beta   90.00
_cell.angle_gamma   90.00
#
_symmetry.space_group_name_H-M   'P 1'
#
loop_
_entity.id
_entity.type
_entity.pdbx_description
1 polymer ?
#
loop_
_entity_poly.entity_id
_entity_poly.type
_entity_poly.pdbx_seq_one_letter_code
_entity_poly.pdbx_strand_id
1 'polypeptide(L)'
;MAGYSCSESRSGGGTQTSGGSAAPTVVSPTNKLLTGYPGLFGISPVNYSSNDMGGIGGNGYYSGASVNYTGSGGGGSSFISGYEGCIALNSSLDETPSPTNSPIHYSGIFFTNPIMIEGNKNMPLYYSPSSRGIGNKSRGAIRISVLLLKICSYKNLCLNYRFFHILTLGFIAT
;
A
#
# COMPACT_ATOMS: atom_id res chain seq x y z
N MET A 1 20.51 -7.50 27.42
CA MET A 1 19.86 -8.80 27.19
C MET A 1 20.07 -9.16 25.73
N ALA A 2 20.67 -10.31 25.42
CA ALA A 2 20.87 -10.73 24.03
C ALA A 2 19.57 -11.32 23.48
N GLY A 3 19.12 -10.86 22.31
CA GLY A 3 18.01 -11.50 21.59
C GLY A 3 18.45 -12.85 21.01
N TYR A 4 17.54 -13.81 20.94
CA TYR A 4 17.75 -15.08 20.23
C TYR A 4 16.97 -15.07 18.91
N SER A 5 17.50 -15.76 17.90
CA SER A 5 16.83 -15.89 16.61
C SER A 5 15.82 -17.04 16.66
N CYS A 6 14.60 -16.78 16.18
CA CYS A 6 13.56 -17.80 15.97
C CYS A 6 13.37 -18.03 14.48
N SER A 7 14.12 -18.95 13.87
CA SER A 7 14.04 -19.22 12.43
C SER A 7 12.66 -19.71 11.98
N GLU A 8 11.91 -20.34 12.88
CA GLU A 8 10.58 -20.91 12.63
C GLU A 8 9.45 -19.89 12.78
N SER A 9 9.69 -18.75 13.46
CA SER A 9 8.70 -17.71 13.67
C SER A 9 8.86 -16.58 12.65
N ARG A 10 8.56 -16.88 11.38
CA ARG A 10 8.63 -15.91 10.27
C ARG A 10 7.24 -15.47 9.85
N SER A 11 6.93 -14.20 10.05
CA SER A 11 5.71 -13.57 9.55
C SER A 11 5.88 -13.07 8.11
N GLY A 12 4.79 -13.11 7.34
CA GLY A 12 4.72 -12.61 5.98
C GLY A 12 4.36 -11.12 5.92
N GLY A 13 4.73 -10.46 4.82
CA GLY A 13 4.25 -9.13 4.48
C GLY A 13 2.86 -9.15 3.85
N GLY A 14 2.13 -8.04 3.93
CA GLY A 14 0.86 -7.86 3.24
C GLY A 14 1.04 -7.82 1.73
N THR A 15 -0.02 -8.16 1.00
CA THR A 15 -0.13 -8.09 -0.47
C THR A 15 -1.18 -7.05 -0.88
N GLN A 16 -1.35 -6.83 -2.18
CA GLN A 16 -2.37 -5.91 -2.71
C GLN A 16 -3.80 -6.45 -2.54
N THR A 17 -3.97 -7.70 -2.11
CA THR A 17 -5.26 -8.40 -1.99
C THR A 17 -5.50 -9.06 -0.63
N SER A 18 -4.48 -9.12 0.23
CA SER A 18 -4.57 -9.79 1.53
C SER A 18 -3.53 -9.27 2.52
N GLY A 19 -3.80 -9.43 3.82
CA GLY A 19 -2.83 -9.16 4.86
C GLY A 19 -1.75 -10.24 4.99
N GLY A 20 -0.70 -9.90 5.74
CA GLY A 20 0.46 -10.78 5.89
C GLY A 20 0.13 -12.12 6.54
N SER A 21 0.82 -13.17 6.11
CA SER A 21 0.65 -14.51 6.66
C SER A 21 1.21 -14.62 8.08
N ALA A 22 0.42 -15.15 9.02
CA ALA A 22 0.86 -15.40 10.39
C ALA A 22 2.03 -16.41 10.42
N ALA A 23 2.99 -16.15 11.32
CA ALA A 23 3.98 -17.15 11.70
C ALA A 23 3.31 -18.32 12.47
N PRO A 24 3.85 -19.55 12.39
CA PRO A 24 3.39 -20.64 13.23
C PRO A 24 3.64 -20.35 14.71
N THR A 25 2.84 -20.96 15.58
CA THR A 25 3.04 -20.87 17.02
C THR A 25 4.22 -21.74 17.46
N VAL A 26 5.20 -21.15 18.13
CA VAL A 26 6.41 -21.85 18.61
C VAL A 26 6.74 -21.48 20.07
N VAL A 27 7.49 -22.34 20.76
CA VAL A 27 7.96 -22.08 22.12
C VAL A 27 9.38 -21.53 22.07
N SER A 28 9.62 -20.40 22.71
CA SER A 28 10.94 -19.80 22.78
C SER A 28 11.88 -20.51 23.76
N PRO A 29 13.22 -20.27 23.69
CA PRO A 29 14.18 -20.74 24.68
C PRO A 29 13.94 -20.20 26.10
N THR A 30 13.10 -19.17 26.25
CA THR A 30 12.67 -18.62 27.54
C THR A 30 11.28 -19.14 27.97
N ASN A 31 10.81 -20.23 27.35
CA ASN A 31 9.50 -20.84 27.58
C ASN A 31 8.32 -19.88 27.37
N LYS A 32 8.44 -18.94 26.43
CA LYS A 32 7.33 -18.08 25.99
C LYS A 32 6.69 -18.64 24.73
N LEU A 33 5.37 -18.55 24.64
CA LEU A 33 4.64 -18.92 23.43
C LEU A 33 4.65 -17.75 22.45
N LEU A 34 5.36 -17.92 21.35
CA LEU A 34 5.37 -16.99 20.22
C LEU A 34 4.25 -17.40 19.27
N THR A 35 3.31 -16.51 19.03
CA THR A 35 2.12 -16.71 18.20
C THR A 35 2.10 -15.63 17.13
N GLY A 36 1.96 -16.05 15.86
CA GLY A 36 1.75 -15.14 14.76
C GLY A 36 0.29 -14.68 14.66
N TYR A 37 0.10 -13.41 14.34
CA TYR A 37 -1.19 -12.81 14.02
C TYR A 37 -1.19 -12.39 12.55
N PRO A 38 -2.19 -12.81 11.74
CA PRO A 38 -2.23 -12.41 10.34
C PRO A 38 -2.45 -10.91 10.23
N GLY A 39 -1.89 -10.29 9.19
CA GLY A 39 -2.25 -8.93 8.85
C GLY A 39 -3.70 -8.87 8.36
N LEU A 40 -4.35 -7.73 8.54
CA LEU A 40 -5.70 -7.46 8.05
C LEU A 40 -5.71 -6.17 7.21
N PHE A 41 -6.86 -5.89 6.62
CA PHE A 41 -7.09 -4.64 5.91
C PHE A 41 -6.91 -3.44 6.86
N GLY A 42 -5.98 -2.54 6.55
CA GLY A 42 -5.71 -1.32 7.31
C GLY A 42 -5.23 -1.47 8.77
N ILE A 43 -5.21 -2.69 9.34
CA ILE A 43 -4.96 -2.90 10.77
C ILE A 43 -4.13 -4.14 11.05
N SER A 44 -3.26 -4.05 12.06
CA SER A 44 -2.60 -5.20 12.68
C SER A 44 -3.41 -5.66 13.91
N PRO A 45 -3.93 -6.90 13.95
CA PRO A 45 -4.84 -7.38 15.00
C PRO A 45 -4.09 -7.89 16.25
N VAL A 46 -3.16 -7.09 16.77
CA VAL A 46 -2.46 -7.39 18.03
C VAL A 46 -3.21 -6.79 19.22
N ASN A 47 -2.97 -7.34 20.41
CA ASN A 47 -3.45 -6.74 21.65
C ASN A 47 -2.55 -5.55 22.04
N TYR A 48 -2.99 -4.34 21.70
CA TYR A 48 -2.27 -3.09 22.03
C TYR A 48 -2.19 -2.79 23.54
N SER A 49 -2.97 -3.48 24.37
CA SER A 49 -2.90 -3.37 25.83
C SER A 49 -1.91 -4.36 26.46
N SER A 50 -1.28 -5.24 25.66
CA SER A 50 -0.25 -6.14 26.15
C SER A 50 1.02 -5.37 26.52
N ASN A 51 1.61 -5.68 27.68
CA ASN A 51 2.93 -5.18 28.07
C ASN A 51 4.03 -5.60 27.08
N ASP A 52 3.80 -6.68 26.32
CA ASP A 52 4.66 -7.10 25.22
C ASP A 52 3.76 -7.53 24.05
N MET A 53 3.43 -6.57 23.18
CA MET A 53 2.68 -6.80 21.95
C MET A 53 3.55 -7.38 20.82
N GLY A 54 4.86 -7.49 21.06
CA GLY A 54 5.86 -7.95 20.10
C GLY A 54 6.00 -7.04 18.87
N GLY A 55 6.45 -7.66 17.77
CA GLY A 55 6.70 -7.00 16.51
C GLY A 55 5.39 -6.77 15.78
N ILE A 56 4.96 -5.51 15.73
CA ILE A 56 3.74 -5.11 15.00
C ILE A 56 4.06 -5.08 13.51
N GLY A 57 3.26 -5.79 12.72
CA GLY A 57 3.29 -5.72 11.26
C GLY A 57 3.11 -4.29 10.77
N GLY A 58 3.90 -3.90 9.78
CA GLY A 58 3.82 -2.60 9.16
C GLY A 58 2.41 -2.36 8.59
N ASN A 59 1.90 -1.15 8.81
CA ASN A 59 0.64 -0.71 8.21
C ASN A 59 0.81 -0.46 6.70
N GLY A 60 -0.32 -0.41 6.01
CA GLY A 60 -0.42 -0.28 4.56
C GLY A 60 -1.87 -0.40 4.15
N TYR A 61 -2.13 -0.68 2.88
CA TYR A 61 -3.48 -1.03 2.44
C TYR A 61 -3.94 -2.33 3.13
N TYR A 62 -3.09 -3.36 3.07
CA TYR A 62 -3.13 -4.47 4.00
C TYR A 62 -1.90 -4.43 4.90
N SER A 63 -2.08 -4.70 6.18
CA SER A 63 -0.97 -4.77 7.12
C SER A 63 -0.15 -6.05 6.94
N GLY A 64 1.10 -6.00 7.37
CA GLY A 64 1.90 -7.21 7.55
C GLY A 64 1.46 -8.01 8.77
N ALA A 65 1.90 -9.27 8.87
CA ALA A 65 1.64 -10.09 10.04
C ALA A 65 2.52 -9.68 11.22
N SER A 66 1.99 -9.88 12.43
CA SER A 66 2.66 -9.59 13.70
C SER A 66 3.05 -10.85 14.43
N VAL A 67 3.97 -10.75 15.38
CA VAL A 67 4.31 -11.85 16.30
C VAL A 67 4.56 -11.28 17.70
N ASN A 68 3.84 -11.77 18.72
CA ASN A 68 4.04 -11.35 20.11
C ASN A 68 5.46 -11.70 20.62
N TYR A 69 5.97 -10.99 21.62
CA TYR A 69 7.29 -11.23 22.23
C TYR A 69 8.48 -11.20 21.24
N THR A 70 8.31 -10.64 20.05
CA THR A 70 9.38 -10.47 19.04
C THR A 70 9.67 -9.00 18.77
N GLY A 71 10.79 -8.70 18.10
CA GLY A 71 11.15 -7.34 17.70
C GLY A 71 10.78 -6.97 16.27
N SER A 72 10.10 -7.83 15.51
CA SER A 72 9.87 -7.63 14.08
C SER A 72 8.51 -8.15 13.61
N GLY A 73 7.85 -7.39 12.75
CA GLY A 73 6.66 -7.81 12.00
C GLY A 73 6.91 -7.77 10.49
N GLY A 74 6.00 -8.36 9.72
CA GLY A 74 6.02 -8.25 8.25
C GLY A 74 5.72 -6.82 7.79
N GLY A 75 6.18 -6.43 6.61
CA GLY A 75 5.82 -5.13 6.02
C GLY A 75 4.37 -5.09 5.53
N GLY A 76 3.74 -3.92 5.55
CA GLY A 76 2.44 -3.70 4.92
C GLY A 76 2.54 -3.58 3.40
N SER A 77 1.40 -3.62 2.71
CA SER A 77 1.32 -3.48 1.27
C SER A 77 1.04 -2.05 0.81
N SER A 78 1.51 -1.75 -0.40
CA SER A 78 1.08 -0.57 -1.16
C SER A 78 -0.17 -0.88 -1.98
N PHE A 79 -0.92 0.15 -2.36
CA PHE A 79 -2.10 0.05 -3.21
C PHE A 79 -2.09 1.19 -4.24
N ILE A 80 -2.46 0.86 -5.48
CA ILE A 80 -2.72 1.84 -6.54
C ILE A 80 -4.11 1.55 -7.09
N SER A 81 -5.01 2.53 -7.00
CA SER A 81 -6.32 2.39 -7.61
C SER A 81 -6.22 2.31 -9.14
N GLY A 82 -6.93 1.36 -9.73
CA GLY A 82 -6.91 1.05 -11.15
C GLY A 82 -5.73 0.16 -11.57
N TYR A 83 -4.87 -0.28 -10.65
CA TYR A 83 -3.81 -1.24 -10.96
C TYR A 83 -4.35 -2.67 -10.92
N GLU A 84 -4.08 -3.45 -11.96
CA GLU A 84 -4.50 -4.85 -12.04
C GLU A 84 -3.89 -5.67 -10.89
N GLY A 85 -4.71 -6.47 -10.21
CA GLY A 85 -4.30 -7.22 -9.02
C GLY A 85 -4.35 -6.44 -7.70
N CYS A 86 -4.80 -5.19 -7.72
CA CYS A 86 -5.24 -4.47 -6.51
C CYS A 86 -6.76 -4.57 -6.34
N ILE A 87 -7.23 -4.56 -5.10
CA ILE A 87 -8.66 -4.40 -4.79
C ILE A 87 -8.85 -2.98 -4.28
N ALA A 88 -9.78 -2.21 -4.86
CA ALA A 88 -10.12 -0.87 -4.39
C ALA A 88 -11.09 -0.90 -3.22
N LEU A 89 -11.30 0.24 -2.57
CA LEU A 89 -12.32 0.40 -1.55
C LEU A 89 -13.73 0.28 -2.14
N ASN A 90 -14.68 -0.18 -1.32
CA ASN A 90 -16.08 -0.33 -1.72
C ASN A 90 -16.75 1.03 -1.97
N SER A 91 -16.56 2.02 -1.10
CA SER A 91 -17.11 3.37 -1.28
C SER A 91 -16.33 4.43 -0.48
N SER A 92 -16.71 5.71 -0.62
CA SER A 92 -16.13 6.80 0.18
C SER A 92 -16.49 6.75 1.67
N LEU A 93 -17.54 6.00 2.03
CA LEU A 93 -18.02 5.86 3.41
C LEU A 93 -17.75 4.46 3.96
N ASP A 94 -17.15 3.59 3.14
CA ASP A 94 -16.90 2.19 3.46
C ASP A 94 -15.42 1.89 3.20
N GLU A 95 -14.65 1.89 4.27
CA GLU A 95 -13.23 1.57 4.29
C GLU A 95 -12.98 0.05 4.22
N THR A 96 -13.88 -0.74 3.61
CA THR A 96 -13.63 -2.15 3.31
C THR A 96 -13.27 -2.36 1.84
N PRO A 97 -12.52 -3.44 1.51
CA PRO A 97 -12.26 -3.82 0.13
C PRO A 97 -13.55 -4.06 -0.67
N SER A 98 -13.54 -3.72 -1.95
CA SER A 98 -14.65 -3.93 -2.87
C SER A 98 -15.08 -5.40 -2.89
N PRO A 99 -16.39 -5.71 -2.73
CA PRO A 99 -16.88 -7.08 -2.68
C PRO A 99 -16.76 -7.81 -4.02
N THR A 100 -16.58 -7.07 -5.12
CA THR A 100 -16.35 -7.62 -6.46
C THR A 100 -14.87 -7.75 -6.80
N ASN A 101 -13.98 -7.43 -5.86
CA ASN A 101 -12.52 -7.37 -6.06
C ASN A 101 -12.12 -6.43 -7.21
N SER A 102 -12.90 -5.38 -7.47
CA SER A 102 -12.61 -4.41 -8.52
C SER A 102 -11.35 -3.59 -8.19
N PRO A 103 -10.42 -3.37 -9.14
CA PRO A 103 -9.30 -2.47 -8.95
C PRO A 103 -9.72 -0.99 -9.10
N ILE A 104 -10.88 -0.71 -9.71
CA ILE A 104 -11.30 0.64 -10.06
C ILE A 104 -11.81 1.37 -8.83
N HIS A 105 -11.37 2.62 -8.64
CA HIS A 105 -11.84 3.49 -7.56
C HIS A 105 -13.37 3.61 -7.60
N TYR A 106 -14.01 3.68 -6.43
CA TYR A 106 -15.48 3.82 -6.34
C TYR A 106 -16.01 5.07 -7.07
N SER A 107 -15.18 6.11 -7.28
CA SER A 107 -15.58 7.29 -8.06
C SER A 107 -15.53 7.09 -9.59
N GLY A 108 -15.10 5.92 -10.06
CA GLY A 108 -14.88 5.63 -11.48
C GLY A 108 -13.61 6.26 -12.07
N ILE A 109 -12.82 6.99 -11.28
CA ILE A 109 -11.54 7.57 -11.72
C ILE A 109 -10.45 6.50 -11.64
N PHE A 110 -9.60 6.40 -12.67
CA PHE A 110 -8.49 5.45 -12.72
C PHE A 110 -7.27 6.07 -13.41
N PHE A 111 -6.08 5.56 -13.09
CA PHE A 111 -4.87 5.89 -13.82
C PHE A 111 -4.77 5.10 -15.11
N THR A 112 -4.34 5.73 -16.20
CA THR A 112 -3.99 5.03 -17.43
C THR A 112 -2.52 4.62 -17.39
N ASN A 113 -2.24 3.34 -17.62
CA ASN A 113 -0.89 2.75 -17.57
C ASN A 113 -0.14 2.97 -16.24
N PRO A 114 -0.74 2.66 -15.08
CA PRO A 114 -0.04 2.76 -13.81
C PRO A 114 1.11 1.74 -13.74
N ILE A 115 2.21 2.10 -13.07
CA ILE A 115 3.36 1.21 -12.86
C ILE A 115 3.67 1.19 -11.35
N MET A 116 3.66 -0.01 -10.76
CA MET A 116 4.14 -0.24 -9.40
C MET A 116 5.55 -0.86 -9.47
N ILE A 117 6.52 -0.26 -8.77
CA ILE A 117 7.91 -0.72 -8.77
C ILE A 117 8.34 -0.98 -7.32
N GLU A 118 8.91 -2.16 -7.06
CA GLU A 118 9.42 -2.54 -5.74
C GLU A 118 10.54 -1.60 -5.25
N GLY A 119 10.59 -1.34 -3.94
CA GLY A 119 11.53 -0.40 -3.33
C GLY A 119 13.02 -0.73 -3.48
N ASN A 120 13.35 -1.97 -3.85
CA ASN A 120 14.73 -2.43 -4.09
C ASN A 120 15.11 -2.42 -5.59
N LYS A 121 14.24 -1.92 -6.47
CA LYS A 121 14.51 -1.81 -7.92
C LYS A 121 14.92 -0.40 -8.29
N ASN A 122 15.63 -0.30 -9.41
CA ASN A 122 15.94 1.00 -10.02
C ASN A 122 14.65 1.64 -10.56
N MET A 123 14.36 2.87 -10.14
CA MET A 123 13.14 3.59 -10.51
C MET A 123 13.43 5.09 -10.73
N PRO A 124 12.54 5.85 -11.39
CA PRO A 124 12.61 7.31 -11.40
C PRO A 124 12.61 7.88 -9.99
N LEU A 125 13.47 8.85 -9.71
CA LEU A 125 13.44 9.55 -8.42
C LEU A 125 12.23 10.49 -8.38
N TYR A 126 11.56 10.57 -7.22
CA TYR A 126 10.30 11.33 -7.10
C TYR A 126 10.42 12.81 -7.52
N TYR A 127 11.60 13.39 -7.33
CA TYR A 127 11.89 14.80 -7.64
C TYR A 127 12.37 15.04 -9.07
N SER A 128 12.65 14.00 -9.87
CA SER A 128 13.16 14.17 -11.23
C SER A 128 12.86 12.97 -12.15
N PRO A 129 12.18 13.17 -13.31
CA PRO A 129 11.93 12.11 -14.28
C PRO A 129 13.17 11.48 -14.89
N SER A 130 14.22 12.26 -15.09
CA SER A 130 15.45 11.84 -15.75
C SER A 130 16.43 11.19 -14.77
N SER A 131 16.30 11.50 -13.48
CA SER A 131 17.12 10.88 -12.44
C SER A 131 16.57 9.50 -12.09
N ARG A 132 17.49 8.56 -11.82
CA ARG A 132 17.20 7.18 -11.45
C ARG A 132 17.93 6.83 -10.15
N GLY A 133 17.36 5.93 -9.37
CA GLY A 133 18.00 5.37 -8.18
C GLY A 133 17.30 4.11 -7.69
N ILE A 134 17.95 3.38 -6.79
CA ILE A 134 17.36 2.21 -6.13
C ILE A 134 16.37 2.69 -5.09
N GLY A 135 15.08 2.53 -5.37
CA GLY A 135 14.03 3.04 -4.51
C GLY A 135 13.97 4.57 -4.44
N ASN A 136 13.01 5.06 -3.67
CA ASN A 136 13.08 6.38 -3.07
C ASN A 136 13.51 6.18 -1.61
N LYS A 137 14.82 5.93 -1.38
CA LYS A 137 15.35 5.48 -0.09
C LYS A 137 14.82 6.34 1.08
N SER A 138 14.30 5.67 2.10
CA SER A 138 13.69 6.27 3.29
C SER A 138 12.44 7.11 3.03
N ARG A 139 11.82 7.02 1.84
CA ARG A 139 10.63 7.78 1.45
C ARG A 139 9.66 6.92 0.66
N GLY A 140 8.47 6.67 1.20
CA GLY A 140 7.34 6.21 0.40
C GLY A 140 6.85 7.37 -0.46
N ALA A 141 7.29 7.44 -1.72
CA ALA A 141 6.96 8.55 -2.61
C ALA A 141 6.14 8.06 -3.81
N ILE A 142 5.10 8.82 -4.16
CA ILE A 142 4.30 8.64 -5.36
C ILE A 142 4.61 9.80 -6.30
N ARG A 143 4.80 9.52 -7.59
CA ARG A 143 4.96 10.55 -8.63
C ARG A 143 3.79 10.48 -9.61
N ILE A 144 3.03 11.57 -9.69
CA ILE A 144 1.95 11.73 -10.66
C ILE A 144 2.50 12.52 -11.85
N SER A 145 2.38 11.96 -13.05
CA SER A 145 2.71 12.64 -14.30
C SER A 145 1.42 12.85 -15.09
N VAL A 146 1.04 14.10 -15.34
CA VAL A 146 -0.11 14.41 -16.19
C VAL A 146 0.33 14.33 -17.64
N LEU A 147 -0.14 13.30 -18.34
CA LEU A 147 0.09 13.15 -19.78
C LEU A 147 -0.86 14.09 -20.54
N LEU A 148 -0.33 14.82 -21.51
CA LEU A 148 -1.15 15.62 -22.43
C LEU A 148 -2.02 14.65 -23.25
N LEU A 149 -3.34 14.71 -23.05
CA LEU A 149 -4.30 14.00 -23.88
C LEU A 149 -4.41 14.71 -25.23
N LYS A 150 -3.87 14.07 -26.27
CA LYS A 150 -4.08 14.47 -27.66
C LYS A 150 -5.32 13.75 -28.17
N ILE A 151 -6.48 14.41 -28.09
CA ILE A 151 -7.72 13.89 -28.68
C ILE A 151 -7.77 14.37 -30.12
N CYS A 152 -7.69 13.44 -31.06
CA CYS A 152 -7.83 13.73 -32.48
C CYS A 152 -9.21 13.26 -32.96
N SER A 153 -9.96 14.18 -33.59
CA SER A 153 -11.18 13.84 -34.32
C SER A 153 -10.83 13.00 -35.57
N TYR A 154 -11.81 12.23 -36.07
CA TYR A 154 -11.77 11.54 -37.36
C TYR A 154 -11.29 12.43 -38.53
N LYS A 155 -11.47 13.75 -38.43
CA LYS A 155 -10.97 14.74 -39.41
C LYS A 155 -9.55 15.26 -39.14
N ASN A 156 -8.73 14.57 -38.34
CA ASN A 156 -7.38 14.99 -37.93
C ASN A 156 -7.32 16.33 -37.17
N LEU A 157 -8.45 16.79 -36.61
CA LEU A 157 -8.45 17.94 -35.72
C LEU A 157 -8.00 17.48 -34.33
N CYS A 158 -6.76 17.81 -33.96
CA CYS A 158 -6.20 17.42 -32.66
C CYS A 158 -6.25 18.60 -31.70
N LEU A 159 -7.03 18.48 -30.63
CA LEU A 159 -7.05 19.45 -29.53
C LEU A 159 -6.01 19.03 -28.49
N ASN A 160 -5.12 19.95 -28.14
CA ASN A 160 -4.17 19.78 -27.03
C ASN A 160 -4.81 20.34 -25.77
N TYR A 161 -5.37 19.47 -24.92
CA TYR A 161 -5.83 19.91 -23.60
C TYR A 161 -4.65 20.04 -22.66
N ARG A 162 -4.23 21.29 -22.37
CA ARG A 162 -3.40 21.60 -21.20
C ARG A 162 -4.32 21.71 -20.00
N PHE A 163 -4.25 20.77 -19.06
CA PHE A 163 -4.91 20.92 -17.76
C PHE A 163 -4.22 22.04 -16.95
N PHE A 164 -4.59 23.30 -17.21
CA PHE A 164 -4.39 24.35 -16.22
C PHE A 164 -5.38 24.07 -15.09
N HIS A 165 -4.87 23.73 -13.91
CA HIS A 165 -5.69 23.63 -12.70
C HIS A 165 -6.23 25.03 -12.37
N ILE A 166 -7.45 25.34 -12.82
CA ILE A 166 -8.24 26.44 -12.27
C ILE A 166 -9.26 25.79 -11.34
N LEU A 167 -8.92 25.74 -10.05
CA LEU A 167 -9.87 25.47 -8.98
C LEU A 167 -10.69 26.75 -8.77
N THR A 168 -11.67 27.03 -9.63
CA THR A 168 -12.69 28.05 -9.32
C THR A 168 -13.69 27.43 -8.36
N LEU A 169 -13.54 27.73 -7.07
CA LEU A 169 -14.65 27.68 -6.13
C LEU A 169 -15.79 28.54 -6.71
N GLY A 170 -16.89 27.90 -7.08
CA GLY A 170 -18.11 28.60 -7.44
C GLY A 170 -18.60 29.40 -6.24
N PHE A 171 -18.57 30.73 -6.35
CA PHE A 171 -19.43 31.57 -5.54
C PHE A 171 -20.87 31.31 -5.98
N ILE A 172 -21.63 30.60 -5.15
CA ILE A 172 -23.09 30.70 -5.17
C ILE A 172 -23.41 31.98 -4.41
N ALA A 173 -23.73 33.04 -5.15
CA ALA A 173 -24.46 34.17 -4.60
C ALA A 173 -25.95 33.82 -4.64
N THR A 174 -26.59 33.77 -3.49
CA THR A 174 -28.03 33.99 -3.33
C THR A 174 -28.21 35.38 -2.74
#